data_AF-A0A2V6QKF6-F1
#
_entry.id   AF-A0A2V6QKF6-F1
#
_cell.length_a   1.000
_cell.length_b   1.000
_cell.length_c   1.000
_cell.angle_alpha   90.00
_cell.angle_beta   90.00
_cell.angle_gamma   90.00
#
_symmetry.space_group_name_H-M   'P 1'
#
loop_
_entity.id
_entity.type
_entity.pdbx_description
1 polymer ?
#
loop_
_entity_poly.entity_id
_entity_poly.type
_entity_poly.pdbx_seq_one_letter_code
_entity_poly.pdbx_strand_id
1 'polypeptide(L)'
;MWGPFRGPHLQLTLRLDWEAAYLDGRTAARRRATVHITRTGLDITLPESGARLFWPFREIRQTQGTHAGEQVRLERGGELSEALLIGDVGFLSAARAAAPEAAHFHEPGRRRLRVGLTFAALVAAIALAVGIYYVGIPAVAAVAAARVPVSWEEKLGGAIVDHFAPPSGRCEDPVRQAKIDGIVAALTAKARPQPYTFRITVVNSSVVNAVAAPGGQLILFRGLLERTDSAEELAGVLAHEVEHVLHRHVTRAIFQQASTGVLMAALVGDVSSVVAYGLEGARTLGDLQMSRAAEAEADREGMRLLQEAGIDPQGMITFFEKLSRREGGRGGDPVTRYLRTHPTTTERIATLRALAAAAPKPERRLLPDDDWNDVKSLCGELPAPSPR
;
A
#
# COMPACT_ATOMS: atom_id res chain seq x y z
N MET A 1 -14.96 -36.53 -31.72
CA MET A 1 -14.22 -37.79 -31.55
C MET A 1 -13.22 -37.58 -30.42
N TRP A 2 -13.69 -37.63 -29.16
CA TRP A 2 -12.85 -37.48 -27.97
C TRP A 2 -12.91 -38.80 -27.22
N GLY A 3 -11.82 -39.57 -27.28
CA GLY A 3 -11.71 -40.85 -26.58
C GLY A 3 -11.52 -40.64 -25.08
N PRO A 4 -12.02 -41.55 -24.21
CA PRO A 4 -11.81 -41.43 -22.78
C PRO A 4 -10.36 -41.78 -22.44
N PHE A 5 -9.63 -40.83 -21.85
CA PHE A 5 -8.36 -41.08 -21.20
C PHE A 5 -8.59 -42.04 -20.01
N ARG A 6 -8.35 -43.34 -20.22
CA ARG A 6 -8.16 -44.30 -19.13
C ARG A 6 -6.76 -44.07 -18.57
N GLY A 7 -6.66 -43.37 -17.44
CA GLY A 7 -5.45 -43.33 -16.64
C GLY A 7 -5.06 -44.75 -16.19
N PRO A 8 -3.77 -45.05 -16.02
CA PRO A 8 -3.34 -46.38 -15.60
C PRO A 8 -3.88 -46.64 -14.19
N HIS A 9 -4.72 -47.67 -14.06
CA HIS A 9 -5.01 -48.30 -12.78
C HIS A 9 -3.71 -48.92 -12.27
N LEU A 10 -2.92 -48.15 -11.53
CA LEU A 10 -1.91 -48.70 -10.62
C LEU A 10 -2.67 -49.50 -9.57
N GLN A 11 -2.81 -50.81 -9.79
CA GLN A 11 -3.00 -51.74 -8.69
C GLN A 11 -1.75 -51.62 -7.82
N LEU A 12 -1.81 -50.74 -6.82
CA LEU A 12 -0.86 -50.73 -5.71
C LEU A 12 -1.05 -52.05 -4.99
N THR A 13 -0.24 -53.06 -5.33
CA THR A 13 -0.14 -54.29 -4.55
C THR A 13 0.19 -53.89 -3.14
N LEU A 14 -0.79 -54.00 -2.24
CA LEU A 14 -0.65 -53.56 -0.86
C LEU A 14 0.38 -54.47 -0.20
N ARG A 15 1.61 -53.98 -0.02
CA ARG A 15 2.68 -54.72 0.62
C ARG A 15 2.32 -54.92 2.08
N LEU A 16 1.93 -56.14 2.44
CA LEU A 16 1.59 -56.52 3.81
C LEU A 16 2.79 -57.04 4.58
N ASP A 17 3.81 -57.56 3.90
CA ASP A 17 5.01 -58.14 4.48
C ASP A 17 6.21 -57.19 4.42
N TRP A 18 6.83 -56.97 5.58
CA TRP A 18 7.92 -56.02 5.78
C TRP A 18 9.04 -56.65 6.58
N GLU A 19 10.28 -56.34 6.22
CA GLU A 19 11.43 -56.69 7.06
C GLU A 19 11.60 -55.64 8.16
N ALA A 20 11.90 -56.11 9.36
CA ALA A 20 12.13 -55.28 10.53
C ALA A 20 13.26 -55.82 11.39
N ALA A 21 13.77 -54.99 12.30
CA ALA A 21 14.57 -55.45 13.43
C ALA A 21 13.75 -55.33 14.71
N TYR A 22 13.69 -56.41 15.48
CA TYR A 22 13.02 -56.50 16.76
C TYR A 22 14.01 -56.34 17.92
N LEU A 23 13.64 -55.53 18.90
CA LEU A 23 14.34 -55.34 20.16
C LEU A 23 13.39 -55.71 21.30
N ASP A 24 13.87 -56.53 22.23
CA ASP A 24 13.07 -57.11 23.33
C ASP A 24 12.92 -56.19 24.56
N GLY A 25 13.48 -54.97 24.50
CA GLY A 25 13.46 -54.01 25.60
C GLY A 25 14.34 -54.38 26.80
N ARG A 26 14.99 -55.55 26.79
CA ARG A 26 15.87 -56.07 27.87
C ARG A 26 17.33 -56.07 27.47
N THR A 27 17.60 -56.24 26.18
CA THR A 27 18.92 -56.25 25.58
C THR A 27 18.99 -55.26 24.43
N ALA A 28 20.19 -54.78 24.09
CA ALA A 28 20.41 -53.94 22.92
C ALA A 28 20.50 -54.75 21.60
N ALA A 29 20.25 -56.06 21.65
CA ALA A 29 20.41 -56.96 20.51
C ALA A 29 19.30 -56.72 19.48
N ARG A 30 19.70 -56.49 18.22
CA ARG A 30 18.77 -56.37 17.09
C ARG A 30 18.57 -57.75 16.47
N ARG A 31 17.35 -58.26 16.54
CA ARG A 31 16.98 -59.56 15.97
C ARG A 31 16.22 -59.36 14.67
N ARG A 32 16.53 -60.13 13.63
CA ARG A 32 15.79 -60.02 12.36
C ARG A 32 14.35 -60.48 12.57
N ALA A 33 13.40 -59.71 12.05
CA ALA A 33 11.99 -60.00 12.12
C ALA A 33 11.31 -59.77 10.76
N THR A 34 10.27 -60.55 10.48
CA THR A 34 9.31 -60.25 9.42
C THR A 34 8.00 -59.82 10.05
N VAL A 35 7.42 -58.74 9.53
CA VAL A 35 6.19 -58.14 10.02
C VAL A 35 5.13 -58.26 8.94
N HIS A 36 4.04 -58.95 9.25
CA HIS A 36 2.84 -59.03 8.42
C HIS A 36 1.76 -58.12 9.00
N ILE A 37 1.24 -57.20 8.18
CA ILE A 37 0.18 -56.27 8.56
C ILE A 37 -1.16 -57.02 8.51
N THR A 38 -1.89 -57.04 9.62
CA THR A 38 -3.25 -57.61 9.70
C THR A 38 -4.29 -56.48 9.83
N ARG A 39 -5.58 -56.84 9.95
CA ARG A 39 -6.66 -55.86 10.16
C ARG A 39 -6.66 -55.21 11.56
N THR A 40 -6.05 -55.85 12.56
CA THR A 40 -6.14 -55.43 13.98
C THR A 40 -4.77 -55.23 14.63
N GLY A 41 -3.68 -55.60 13.96
CA GLY A 41 -2.33 -55.48 14.50
C GLY A 41 -1.24 -55.98 13.55
N LEU A 42 -0.06 -56.23 14.12
CA LEU A 42 1.12 -56.72 13.43
C LEU A 42 1.48 -58.13 13.89
N ASP A 43 1.54 -59.07 12.94
CA ASP A 43 2.10 -60.40 13.17
C ASP A 43 3.61 -60.35 12.92
N ILE A 44 4.40 -60.67 13.94
CA ILE A 44 5.86 -60.57 13.93
C ILE A 44 6.41 -61.97 14.03
N THR A 45 7.21 -62.39 13.05
CA THR A 45 7.91 -63.68 13.08
C THR A 45 9.41 -63.44 13.25
N LEU A 46 10.03 -64.14 14.19
CA LEU A 46 11.46 -64.11 14.47
C LEU A 46 12.12 -65.39 13.91
N PRO A 47 12.68 -65.38 12.69
CA PRO A 47 13.10 -66.59 11.99
C PRO A 47 14.15 -67.40 12.75
N GLU A 48 15.04 -66.73 13.47
CA GLU A 48 16.14 -67.34 14.25
C GLU A 48 15.64 -68.20 15.43
N SER A 49 14.44 -67.89 15.96
CA SER A 49 13.88 -68.62 17.11
C SER A 49 12.57 -69.34 16.81
N GLY A 50 11.98 -69.13 15.63
CA GLY A 50 10.64 -69.58 15.29
C GLY A 50 9.50 -68.90 16.06
N ALA A 51 9.80 -67.97 16.97
CA ALA A 51 8.80 -67.27 17.77
C ALA A 51 7.89 -66.38 16.90
N ARG A 52 6.60 -66.35 17.26
CA ARG A 52 5.60 -65.48 16.65
C ARG A 52 4.98 -64.60 17.74
N LEU A 53 4.92 -63.30 17.48
CA LEU A 53 4.36 -62.30 18.38
C LEU A 53 3.26 -61.54 17.65
N PHE A 54 2.22 -61.12 18.36
CA PHE A 54 1.16 -60.28 17.82
C PHE A 54 1.10 -58.96 18.59
N TRP A 55 1.13 -57.84 17.86
CA TRP A 55 1.03 -56.50 18.43
C TRP A 55 -0.27 -55.81 17.95
N PRO A 56 -1.30 -55.66 18.80
CA PRO A 56 -2.52 -54.93 18.44
C PRO A 56 -2.22 -53.45 18.16
N PHE A 57 -2.81 -52.87 17.11
CA PHE A 57 -2.50 -51.48 16.71
C PHE A 57 -2.68 -50.46 17.84
N ARG A 58 -3.72 -50.63 18.66
CA ARG A 58 -4.02 -49.80 19.84
C ARG A 58 -2.92 -49.78 20.91
N GLU A 59 -2.08 -50.80 20.98
CA GLU A 59 -0.98 -50.93 21.94
C GLU A 59 0.35 -50.42 21.36
N ILE A 60 0.37 -50.10 20.06
CA ILE A 60 1.57 -49.65 19.35
C ILE A 60 1.63 -48.13 19.36
N ARG A 61 2.74 -47.60 19.85
CA ARG A 61 3.09 -46.19 19.70
C ARG A 61 4.16 -46.02 18.64
N GLN A 62 3.91 -45.12 17.69
CA GLN A 62 4.96 -44.65 16.79
C GLN A 62 5.83 -43.63 17.52
N THR A 63 7.13 -43.89 17.64
CA THR A 63 8.09 -42.96 18.28
C THR A 63 9.06 -42.32 17.31
N GLN A 64 9.31 -42.91 16.13
CA GLN A 64 10.15 -42.34 15.05
C GLN A 64 9.62 -42.71 13.66
N GLY A 65 10.17 -42.08 12.61
CA GLY A 65 9.83 -42.36 11.21
C GLY A 65 8.63 -41.56 10.73
N THR A 66 8.69 -40.24 10.86
CA THR A 66 7.68 -39.32 10.33
C THR A 66 8.11 -38.72 8.98
N HIS A 67 9.39 -38.82 8.63
CA HIS A 67 9.95 -38.30 7.37
C HIS A 67 10.37 -39.41 6.38
N ALA A 68 10.43 -39.07 5.09
CA ALA A 68 10.92 -39.99 4.07
C ALA A 68 12.44 -40.22 4.23
N GLY A 69 12.86 -41.48 4.23
CA GLY A 69 14.25 -41.88 4.48
C GLY A 69 14.57 -42.14 5.97
N GLU A 70 13.63 -41.91 6.88
CA GLU A 70 13.76 -42.33 8.27
C GLU A 70 13.30 -43.77 8.48
N GLN A 71 13.94 -44.43 9.44
CA GLN A 71 13.46 -45.70 9.97
C GLN A 71 12.23 -45.46 10.85
N VAL A 72 11.17 -46.23 10.63
CA VAL A 72 9.98 -46.24 11.49
C VAL A 72 10.29 -47.03 12.75
N ARG A 73 10.10 -46.40 13.91
CA ARG A 73 10.21 -47.07 15.21
C ARG A 73 8.84 -47.15 15.85
N LEU A 74 8.41 -48.38 16.09
CA LEU A 74 7.17 -48.72 16.78
C LEU A 74 7.52 -49.33 18.12
N GLU A 75 6.87 -48.89 19.19
CA GLU A 75 7.09 -49.40 20.54
C GLU A 75 5.80 -49.96 21.13
N ARG A 76 5.94 -51.03 21.92
CA ARG A 76 4.86 -51.65 22.67
C ARG A 76 5.31 -51.95 24.10
N GLY A 77 4.48 -51.60 25.09
CA GLY A 77 4.75 -51.82 26.51
C GLY A 77 5.12 -50.55 27.28
N GLY A 78 5.40 -50.71 28.58
CA GLY A 78 5.72 -49.63 29.53
C GLY A 78 7.23 -49.44 29.73
N GLU A 79 7.74 -49.66 30.94
CA GLU A 79 9.15 -49.38 31.32
C GLU A 79 10.21 -50.16 30.52
N LEU A 80 9.89 -51.38 30.08
CA LEU A 80 10.73 -52.19 29.19
C LEU A 80 10.01 -52.36 27.84
N SER A 81 9.91 -51.27 27.09
CA SER A 81 9.22 -51.26 25.80
C SER A 81 9.96 -52.12 24.77
N GLU A 82 9.25 -53.08 24.17
CA GLU A 82 9.72 -53.77 22.97
C GLU A 82 9.66 -52.79 21.79
N ALA A 83 10.60 -52.88 20.86
CA ALA A 83 10.66 -51.99 19.70
C ALA A 83 10.80 -52.75 18.37
N LEU A 84 10.03 -52.33 17.37
CA LEU A 84 10.18 -52.71 15.98
C LEU A 84 10.76 -51.55 15.17
N LEU A 85 11.82 -51.84 14.44
CA LEU A 85 12.51 -50.91 13.55
C LEU A 85 12.29 -51.33 12.09
N ILE A 86 11.51 -50.56 11.35
CA ILE A 86 11.14 -50.84 9.96
C ILE A 86 11.80 -49.80 9.05
N GLY A 87 12.55 -50.26 8.05
CA GLY A 87 13.44 -49.38 7.26
C GLY A 87 12.74 -48.42 6.29
N ASP A 88 11.42 -48.54 6.10
CA ASP A 88 10.68 -47.78 5.09
C ASP A 88 9.38 -47.23 5.67
N VAL A 89 9.19 -45.91 5.54
CA VAL A 89 7.99 -45.17 5.96
C VAL A 89 6.74 -45.55 5.16
N GLY A 90 6.90 -46.19 3.99
CA GLY A 90 5.83 -46.80 3.20
C GLY A 90 5.01 -47.82 4.00
N PHE A 91 5.61 -48.43 5.03
CA PHE A 91 4.92 -49.29 5.99
C PHE A 91 3.72 -48.58 6.64
N LEU A 92 3.87 -47.31 7.05
CA LEU A 92 2.78 -46.57 7.73
C LEU A 92 1.59 -46.35 6.78
N SER A 93 1.86 -46.06 5.51
CA SER A 93 0.82 -45.93 4.49
C SER A 93 0.12 -47.27 4.23
N ALA A 94 0.86 -48.38 4.18
CA ALA A 94 0.30 -49.72 4.02
C ALA A 94 -0.53 -50.15 5.24
N ALA A 95 -0.07 -49.88 6.46
CA ALA A 95 -0.79 -50.19 7.70
C ALA A 95 -2.12 -49.43 7.78
N ARG A 96 -2.12 -48.12 7.49
CA ARG A 96 -3.33 -47.28 7.45
C ARG A 96 -4.33 -47.73 6.40
N ALA A 97 -3.86 -48.22 5.25
CA ALA A 97 -4.72 -48.72 4.19
C ALA A 97 -5.28 -50.13 4.49
N ALA A 98 -4.55 -50.95 5.25
CA ALA A 98 -4.98 -52.29 5.65
C ALA A 98 -5.99 -52.29 6.83
N ALA A 99 -5.86 -51.32 7.75
CA ALA A 99 -6.58 -51.32 9.02
C ALA A 99 -7.01 -49.92 9.47
N PRO A 100 -8.31 -49.69 9.75
CA PRO A 100 -8.78 -48.44 10.37
C PRO A 100 -8.15 -48.16 11.73
N GLU A 101 -7.84 -49.20 12.51
CA GLU A 101 -7.19 -49.07 13.83
C GLU A 101 -5.75 -48.55 13.75
N ALA A 102 -5.12 -48.56 12.56
CA ALA A 102 -3.80 -47.96 12.32
C ALA A 102 -3.89 -46.47 11.95
N ALA A 103 -5.08 -45.87 11.95
CA ALA A 103 -5.30 -44.47 11.57
C ALA A 103 -4.66 -43.44 12.52
N HIS A 104 -4.20 -43.86 13.71
CA HIS A 104 -3.45 -43.01 14.64
C HIS A 104 -1.99 -42.82 14.23
N PHE A 105 -1.42 -43.70 13.40
CA PHE A 105 -0.08 -43.50 12.88
C PHE A 105 0.01 -42.30 11.95
N HIS A 106 1.18 -41.66 11.87
CA HIS A 106 1.39 -40.51 10.98
C HIS A 106 1.15 -40.92 9.52
N GLU A 107 0.60 -40.01 8.69
CA GLU A 107 0.40 -40.23 7.25
C GLU A 107 1.42 -39.43 6.43
N PRO A 108 2.55 -40.03 6.02
CA PRO A 108 3.63 -39.31 5.34
C PRO A 108 3.18 -38.69 4.01
N GLY A 109 2.24 -39.34 3.31
CA GLY A 109 1.73 -38.90 2.01
C GLY A 109 0.96 -37.57 2.02
N ARG A 110 0.33 -37.20 3.14
CA ARG A 110 -0.45 -35.95 3.25
C ARG A 110 0.38 -34.74 3.66
N ARG A 111 1.66 -34.92 4.02
CA ARG A 111 2.54 -33.82 4.43
C ARG A 111 2.74 -32.78 3.31
N ARG A 112 3.05 -33.23 2.09
CA ARG A 112 3.23 -32.32 0.93
C ARG A 112 1.98 -31.50 0.66
N LEU A 113 0.80 -32.13 0.77
CA LEU A 113 -0.48 -31.45 0.67
C LEU A 113 -0.69 -30.43 1.79
N ARG A 114 -0.45 -30.79 3.06
CA ARG A 114 -0.58 -29.87 4.20
C ARG A 114 0.35 -28.67 4.09
N VAL A 115 1.62 -28.90 3.75
CA VAL A 115 2.61 -27.82 3.52
C VAL A 115 2.18 -26.93 2.36
N GLY A 116 1.69 -27.52 1.26
CA GLY A 116 1.15 -26.79 0.12
C GLY A 116 -0.07 -25.94 0.51
N LEU A 117 -1.00 -26.47 1.29
CA LEU A 117 -2.17 -25.74 1.78
C LEU A 117 -1.79 -24.61 2.75
N THR A 118 -0.84 -24.84 3.66
CA THR A 118 -0.36 -23.77 4.55
C THR A 118 0.33 -22.65 3.78
N PHE A 119 1.13 -23.00 2.76
CA PHE A 119 1.77 -22.02 1.90
C PHE A 119 0.72 -21.25 1.08
N ALA A 120 -0.26 -21.94 0.50
CA ALA A 120 -1.35 -21.30 -0.23
C ALA A 120 -2.19 -20.37 0.68
N ALA A 121 -2.48 -20.78 1.92
CA ALA A 121 -3.17 -19.95 2.89
C ALA A 121 -2.35 -18.70 3.27
N LEU A 122 -1.03 -18.83 3.44
CA LEU A 122 -0.14 -17.70 3.68
C LEU A 122 -0.14 -16.74 2.49
N VAL A 123 -0.01 -17.24 1.26
CA VAL A 123 -0.06 -16.44 0.04
C VAL A 123 -1.41 -15.74 -0.09
N ALA A 124 -2.52 -16.44 0.19
CA ALA A 124 -3.86 -15.84 0.17
C ALA A 124 -4.03 -14.75 1.23
N ALA A 125 -3.49 -14.96 2.44
CA ALA A 125 -3.51 -13.95 3.50
C ALA A 125 -2.69 -12.71 3.12
N ILE A 126 -1.51 -12.89 2.53
CA ILE A 126 -0.69 -11.79 2.01
C ILE A 126 -1.43 -11.06 0.89
N ALA A 127 -2.00 -11.79 -0.07
CA ALA A 127 -2.76 -11.21 -1.17
C ALA A 127 -3.97 -10.41 -0.67
N LEU A 128 -4.67 -10.92 0.36
CA LEU A 128 -5.77 -10.22 1.01
C LEU A 128 -5.29 -8.94 1.70
N ALA A 129 -4.20 -8.99 2.47
CA ALA A 129 -3.63 -7.83 3.13
C ALA A 129 -3.19 -6.76 2.12
N VAL A 130 -2.54 -7.17 1.03
CA VAL A 130 -2.16 -6.29 -0.10
C VAL A 130 -3.41 -5.69 -0.75
N GLY A 131 -4.46 -6.48 -0.99
CA GLY A 131 -5.73 -5.97 -1.52
C GLY A 131 -6.41 -4.97 -0.61
N ILE A 132 -6.44 -5.21 0.70
CA ILE A 132 -6.96 -4.26 1.70
C ILE A 132 -6.13 -2.97 1.67
N TYR A 133 -4.81 -3.07 1.61
CA TYR A 133 -3.93 -1.90 1.62
C TYR A 133 -4.04 -1.03 0.36
N TYR A 134 -4.00 -1.64 -0.83
CA TYR A 134 -3.98 -0.90 -2.09
C TYR A 134 -5.38 -0.59 -2.66
N VAL A 135 -6.43 -1.27 -2.21
CA VAL A 135 -7.80 -1.08 -2.72
C VAL A 135 -8.78 -0.74 -1.60
N GLY A 136 -8.78 -1.51 -0.51
CA GLY A 136 -9.72 -1.33 0.60
C GLY A 136 -9.60 0.03 1.29
N ILE A 137 -8.40 0.38 1.77
CA ILE A 137 -8.13 1.65 2.45
C ILE A 137 -8.41 2.85 1.53
N PRO A 138 -7.90 2.92 0.28
CA PRO A 138 -8.22 4.02 -0.64
C PRO A 138 -9.71 4.17 -0.92
N ALA A 139 -10.44 3.06 -1.08
CA ALA A 139 -11.88 3.10 -1.32
C ALA A 139 -12.63 3.67 -0.10
N VAL A 140 -12.32 3.20 1.10
CA VAL A 140 -12.92 3.73 2.35
C VAL A 140 -12.59 5.21 2.53
N ALA A 141 -11.35 5.61 2.27
CA ALA A 141 -10.93 7.01 2.36
C ALA A 141 -11.66 7.90 1.36
N ALA A 142 -11.88 7.45 0.12
CA ALA A 142 -12.66 8.19 -0.88
C ALA A 142 -14.12 8.38 -0.46
N VAL A 143 -14.73 7.32 0.08
CA VAL A 143 -16.10 7.29 0.60
C VAL A 143 -16.25 8.21 1.82
N ALA A 144 -15.29 8.20 2.73
CA ALA A 144 -15.25 9.05 3.91
C ALA A 144 -15.05 10.52 3.51
N ALA A 145 -14.06 10.81 2.67
CA ALA A 145 -13.80 12.15 2.16
C ALA A 145 -15.08 12.71 1.55
N ALA A 146 -15.75 12.01 0.64
CA ALA A 146 -16.99 12.49 0.02
C ALA A 146 -18.14 12.82 1.00
N ARG A 147 -18.16 12.23 2.20
CA ARG A 147 -19.23 12.42 3.20
C ARG A 147 -18.93 13.49 4.24
N VAL A 148 -17.66 13.82 4.46
CA VAL A 148 -17.28 14.77 5.51
C VAL A 148 -17.77 16.18 5.13
N PRO A 149 -18.37 16.93 6.08
CA PRO A 149 -18.84 18.29 5.82
C PRO A 149 -17.72 19.24 5.41
N VAL A 150 -18.03 20.20 4.54
CA VAL A 150 -17.08 21.24 4.10
C VAL A 150 -16.55 22.07 5.27
N SER A 151 -17.39 22.38 6.26
CA SER A 151 -16.98 23.09 7.48
C SER A 151 -15.93 22.34 8.31
N TRP A 152 -15.89 21.01 8.20
CA TRP A 152 -14.84 20.21 8.84
C TRP A 152 -13.52 20.36 8.07
N GLU A 153 -13.57 20.34 6.73
CA GLU A 153 -12.39 20.59 5.89
C GLU A 153 -11.84 22.00 6.07
N GLU A 154 -12.70 23.01 6.18
CA GLU A 154 -12.29 24.41 6.42
C GLU A 154 -11.54 24.56 7.75
N LYS A 155 -12.02 23.90 8.82
CA LYS A 155 -11.33 23.89 10.12
C LYS A 155 -9.99 23.17 10.06
N LEU A 156 -9.95 22.00 9.41
CA LEU A 156 -8.70 21.25 9.23
C LEU A 156 -7.70 22.05 8.40
N GLY A 157 -8.16 22.65 7.30
CA GLY A 157 -7.36 23.51 6.43
C GLY A 157 -6.79 24.70 7.17
N GLY A 158 -7.61 25.39 7.98
CA GLY A 158 -7.15 26.48 8.83
C GLY A 158 -6.03 26.06 9.79
N ALA A 159 -6.19 24.92 10.48
CA ALA A 159 -5.17 24.40 11.37
C ALA A 159 -3.86 24.04 10.63
N ILE A 160 -3.95 23.52 9.40
CA ILE A 160 -2.79 23.24 8.55
C ILE A 160 -2.11 24.54 8.10
N VAL A 161 -2.87 25.55 7.68
CA VAL A 161 -2.35 26.87 7.29
C VAL A 161 -1.64 27.52 8.47
N ASP A 162 -2.20 27.48 9.68
CA ASP A 162 -1.55 28.06 10.87
C ASP A 162 -0.22 27.36 11.22
N HIS A 163 -0.07 26.09 10.84
CA HIS A 163 1.19 25.35 11.02
C HIS A 163 2.25 25.69 9.95
N PHE A 164 1.87 25.68 8.67
CA PHE A 164 2.81 25.89 7.55
C PHE A 164 3.07 27.37 7.25
N ALA A 165 2.09 28.20 7.53
CA ALA A 165 2.07 29.64 7.31
C ALA A 165 1.64 30.35 8.60
N PRO A 166 2.39 30.24 9.71
CA PRO A 166 2.09 31.05 10.89
C PRO A 166 2.19 32.54 10.53
N PRO A 167 1.45 33.44 11.18
CA PRO A 167 1.45 34.87 10.84
C PRO A 167 2.84 35.48 10.67
N SER A 168 3.80 35.11 11.53
CA SER A 168 5.20 35.58 11.47
C SER A 168 6.00 35.10 10.24
N GLY A 169 5.52 34.07 9.54
CA GLY A 169 6.13 33.51 8.33
C GLY A 169 5.40 33.88 7.04
N ARG A 170 4.31 34.65 7.13
CA ARG A 170 3.55 35.13 5.97
C ARG A 170 4.22 36.35 5.37
N CYS A 171 4.01 36.52 4.08
CA CYS A 171 4.40 37.75 3.40
C CYS A 171 3.30 38.81 3.59
N GLU A 172 3.67 40.04 3.90
CA GLU A 172 2.74 41.12 4.25
C GLU A 172 2.84 42.28 3.26
N ASP A 173 2.13 42.16 2.14
CA ASP A 173 1.90 43.27 1.21
C ASP A 173 0.47 43.17 0.64
N PRO A 174 -0.47 44.00 1.10
CA PRO A 174 -1.86 43.90 0.66
C PRO A 174 -2.05 44.22 -0.83
N VAL A 175 -1.20 45.07 -1.42
CA VAL A 175 -1.32 45.47 -2.82
C VAL A 175 -0.90 44.31 -3.72
N ARG A 176 0.24 43.69 -3.43
CA ARG A 176 0.75 42.54 -4.20
C ARG A 176 -0.03 41.27 -3.90
N GLN A 177 -0.46 41.06 -2.65
CA GLN A 177 -1.35 39.95 -2.28
C GLN A 177 -2.66 40.00 -3.07
N ALA A 178 -3.25 41.19 -3.25
CA ALA A 178 -4.47 41.33 -4.05
C ALA A 178 -4.29 40.89 -5.52
N LYS A 179 -3.08 40.96 -6.07
CA LYS A 179 -2.76 40.45 -7.42
C LYS A 179 -2.79 38.92 -7.45
N ILE A 180 -2.22 38.27 -6.43
CA ILE A 180 -2.24 36.81 -6.28
C ILE A 180 -3.67 36.32 -6.04
N ASP A 181 -4.42 36.99 -5.16
CA ASP A 181 -5.84 36.71 -4.91
C ASP A 181 -6.67 36.87 -6.19
N GLY A 182 -6.37 37.89 -6.99
CA GLY A 182 -7.00 38.13 -8.28
C GLY A 182 -6.81 37.00 -9.30
N ILE A 183 -5.67 36.30 -9.27
CA ILE A 183 -5.43 35.12 -10.11
C ILE A 183 -6.35 33.96 -9.67
N VAL A 184 -6.42 33.67 -8.37
CA VAL A 184 -7.29 32.61 -7.83
C VAL A 184 -8.77 32.92 -8.08
N ALA A 185 -9.17 34.19 -7.90
CA ALA A 185 -10.51 34.65 -8.21
C ALA A 185 -10.83 34.49 -9.70
N ALA A 186 -9.89 34.82 -10.60
CA ALA A 186 -10.07 34.64 -12.04
C ALA A 186 -10.25 33.17 -12.44
N LEU A 187 -9.48 32.25 -11.85
CA LEU A 187 -9.60 30.81 -12.07
C LEU A 187 -10.97 30.29 -11.64
N THR A 188 -11.43 30.71 -10.46
CA THR A 188 -12.62 30.14 -9.81
C THR A 188 -13.93 30.83 -10.20
N ALA A 189 -13.89 32.03 -10.79
CA ALA A 189 -15.08 32.81 -11.16
C ALA A 189 -16.05 32.08 -12.11
N LYS A 190 -15.52 31.23 -13.00
CA LYS A 190 -16.30 30.43 -13.95
C LYS A 190 -16.27 28.93 -13.64
N ALA A 191 -15.69 28.55 -12.50
CA ALA A 191 -15.68 27.16 -12.08
C ALA A 191 -17.13 26.66 -11.85
N ARG A 192 -17.30 25.34 -11.92
CA ARG A 192 -18.59 24.70 -11.60
C ARG A 192 -19.03 25.08 -10.18
N PRO A 193 -20.35 25.08 -9.88
CA PRO A 193 -20.84 25.31 -8.54
C PRO A 193 -20.13 24.41 -7.53
N GLN A 194 -19.51 25.03 -6.52
CA GLN A 194 -18.65 24.36 -5.56
C GLN A 194 -18.76 25.06 -4.20
N PRO A 195 -18.56 24.34 -3.08
CA PRO A 195 -18.90 24.84 -1.75
C PRO A 195 -17.78 25.60 -1.03
N TYR A 196 -16.58 25.67 -1.60
CA TYR A 196 -15.38 26.21 -0.97
C TYR A 196 -15.21 27.71 -1.23
N THR A 197 -14.72 28.41 -0.22
CA THR A 197 -14.15 29.76 -0.39
C THR A 197 -12.64 29.64 -0.51
N PHE A 198 -12.09 29.94 -1.69
CA PHE A 198 -10.66 29.85 -1.91
C PHE A 198 -9.91 31.00 -1.22
N ARG A 199 -8.82 30.66 -0.52
CA ARG A 199 -7.91 31.60 0.12
C ARG A 199 -6.48 31.16 -0.13
N ILE A 200 -5.65 32.08 -0.61
CA ILE A 200 -4.24 31.83 -0.85
C ILE A 200 -3.38 32.58 0.16
N THR A 201 -2.48 31.86 0.82
CA THR A 201 -1.52 32.43 1.77
C THR A 201 -0.11 32.30 1.20
N VAL A 202 0.61 33.41 1.10
CA VAL A 202 2.00 33.41 0.63
C VAL A 202 2.95 33.33 1.83
N VAL A 203 3.84 32.35 1.80
CA VAL A 203 4.82 32.06 2.87
C VAL A 203 6.19 32.54 2.44
N ASN A 204 6.87 33.29 3.32
CA ASN A 204 8.22 33.82 3.09
C ASN A 204 9.27 32.71 3.26
N SER A 205 9.37 31.84 2.25
CA SER A 205 10.26 30.70 2.24
C SER A 205 10.84 30.48 0.85
N SER A 206 12.15 30.25 0.77
CA SER A 206 12.88 29.99 -0.48
C SER A 206 12.57 28.62 -1.11
N VAL A 207 11.77 27.80 -0.44
CA VAL A 207 11.26 26.53 -0.94
C VAL A 207 10.44 26.76 -2.22
N VAL A 208 10.76 26.02 -3.28
CA VAL A 208 9.93 25.99 -4.50
C VAL A 208 8.80 25.01 -4.26
N ASN A 209 7.65 25.50 -3.80
CA ASN A 209 6.45 24.70 -3.63
C ASN A 209 5.16 25.54 -3.67
N ALA A 210 4.05 24.87 -3.95
CA ALA A 210 2.69 25.31 -3.66
C ALA A 210 1.92 24.08 -3.21
N VAL A 211 0.93 24.24 -2.33
CA VAL A 211 0.14 23.10 -1.84
C VAL A 211 -1.29 23.51 -1.54
N ALA A 212 -2.23 22.69 -2.00
CA ALA A 212 -3.60 22.69 -1.54
C ALA A 212 -3.72 22.10 -0.12
N ALA A 213 -4.53 22.74 0.71
CA ALA A 213 -5.01 22.19 1.97
C ALA A 213 -6.55 22.06 1.92
N PRO A 214 -7.15 21.20 2.76
CA PRO A 214 -8.60 21.01 2.77
C PRO A 214 -9.36 22.34 2.95
N GLY A 215 -10.57 22.43 2.39
CA GLY A 215 -11.47 23.56 2.67
C GLY A 215 -11.10 24.87 1.97
N GLY A 216 -10.61 24.81 0.73
CA GLY A 216 -10.33 26.02 -0.06
C GLY A 216 -8.99 26.70 0.22
N GLN A 217 -8.12 26.10 1.02
CA GLN A 217 -6.86 26.73 1.40
C GLN A 217 -5.77 26.41 0.38
N LEU A 218 -5.05 27.43 -0.08
CA LEU A 218 -3.88 27.33 -0.94
C LEU A 218 -2.69 27.97 -0.22
N ILE A 219 -1.54 27.30 -0.22
CA ILE A 219 -0.31 27.82 0.37
C ILE A 219 0.73 27.94 -0.73
N LEU A 220 1.15 29.17 -1.02
CA LEU A 220 2.17 29.47 -2.03
C LEU A 220 3.47 29.83 -1.34
N PHE A 221 4.56 29.15 -1.68
CA PHE A 221 5.87 29.49 -1.15
C PHE A 221 6.52 30.51 -2.07
N ARG A 222 7.16 31.53 -1.48
CA ARG A 222 7.88 32.58 -2.22
C ARG A 222 8.85 32.01 -3.26
N GLY A 223 9.56 30.93 -2.92
CA GLY A 223 10.47 30.27 -3.85
C GLY A 223 9.79 29.75 -5.13
N LEU A 224 8.50 29.37 -5.09
CA LEU A 224 7.76 29.03 -6.31
C LEU A 224 7.39 30.28 -7.09
N LEU A 225 6.86 31.31 -6.41
CA LEU A 225 6.51 32.59 -7.02
C LEU A 225 7.71 33.19 -7.78
N GLU A 226 8.89 33.22 -7.14
CA GLU A 226 10.14 33.72 -7.73
C GLU A 226 10.59 32.95 -8.99
N ARG A 227 10.12 31.72 -9.18
CA ARG A 227 10.47 30.84 -10.32
C ARG A 227 9.52 30.95 -11.50
N THR A 228 8.42 31.68 -11.35
CA THR A 228 7.48 31.97 -12.45
C THR A 228 7.96 33.19 -13.24
N ASP A 229 7.84 33.14 -14.56
CA ASP A 229 8.19 34.26 -15.43
C ASP A 229 6.97 35.10 -15.85
N SER A 230 5.75 34.62 -15.59
CA SER A 230 4.51 35.38 -15.82
C SER A 230 3.38 34.97 -14.89
N ALA A 231 2.31 35.78 -14.87
CA ALA A 231 1.08 35.48 -14.15
C ALA A 231 0.39 34.19 -14.65
N GLU A 232 0.50 33.87 -15.93
CA GLU A 232 -0.03 32.64 -16.54
C GLU A 232 0.71 31.39 -16.05
N GLU A 233 2.02 31.46 -15.81
CA GLU A 233 2.76 30.35 -15.23
C GLU A 233 2.30 30.06 -13.79
N LEU A 234 2.12 31.11 -12.99
CA LEU A 234 1.57 30.95 -11.64
C LEU A 234 0.12 30.44 -11.69
N ALA A 235 -0.71 30.99 -12.58
CA ALA A 235 -2.08 30.54 -12.76
C ALA A 235 -2.15 29.05 -13.14
N GLY A 236 -1.20 28.57 -13.95
CA GLY A 236 -1.07 27.16 -14.28
C GLY A 236 -0.86 26.26 -13.06
N VAL A 237 0.06 26.65 -12.17
CA VAL A 237 0.28 25.95 -10.90
C VAL A 237 -0.95 26.04 -10.00
N LEU A 238 -1.55 27.22 -9.86
CA LEU A 238 -2.70 27.42 -8.98
C LEU A 238 -3.96 26.71 -9.51
N ALA A 239 -4.13 26.58 -10.82
CA ALA A 239 -5.21 25.79 -11.40
C ALA A 239 -5.10 24.31 -11.00
N HIS A 240 -3.88 23.76 -11.04
CA HIS A 240 -3.59 22.39 -10.56
C HIS A 240 -3.93 22.23 -9.07
N GLU A 241 -3.50 23.16 -8.23
CA GLU A 241 -3.80 23.13 -6.78
C GLU A 241 -5.29 23.31 -6.47
N VAL A 242 -5.99 24.18 -7.21
CA VAL A 242 -7.45 24.34 -7.09
C VAL A 242 -8.16 23.02 -7.34
N GLU A 243 -7.76 22.26 -8.35
CA GLU A 243 -8.37 20.96 -8.63
C GLU A 243 -8.07 19.89 -7.56
N HIS A 244 -6.92 19.95 -6.89
CA HIS A 244 -6.69 19.13 -5.70
C HIS A 244 -7.70 19.41 -4.58
N VAL A 245 -8.12 20.67 -4.40
CA VAL A 245 -9.18 21.05 -3.46
C VAL A 245 -10.54 20.56 -3.95
N LEU A 246 -10.91 20.88 -5.19
CA LEU A 246 -12.24 20.56 -5.75
C LEU A 246 -12.51 19.05 -5.76
N HIS A 247 -11.49 18.25 -6.07
CA HIS A 247 -11.57 16.78 -6.06
C HIS A 247 -11.27 16.16 -4.68
N ARG A 248 -11.02 16.99 -3.66
CA ARG A 248 -10.75 16.58 -2.26
C ARG A 248 -9.58 15.60 -2.16
N HIS A 249 -8.59 15.72 -3.05
CA HIS A 249 -7.44 14.82 -3.11
C HIS A 249 -6.65 14.81 -1.80
N VAL A 250 -6.44 15.99 -1.21
CA VAL A 250 -5.72 16.14 0.05
C VAL A 250 -6.48 15.49 1.20
N THR A 251 -7.80 15.71 1.30
CA THR A 251 -8.66 15.06 2.30
C THR A 251 -8.64 13.54 2.17
N ARG A 252 -8.72 13.02 0.94
CA ARG A 252 -8.59 11.57 0.67
C ARG A 252 -7.23 11.04 1.12
N ALA A 253 -6.15 11.74 0.80
CA ALA A 253 -4.80 11.34 1.16
C ALA A 253 -4.58 11.35 2.69
N ILE A 254 -5.07 12.37 3.39
CA ILE A 254 -5.08 12.42 4.86
C ILE A 254 -5.82 11.19 5.40
N PHE A 255 -7.00 10.86 4.88
CA PHE A 255 -7.77 9.70 5.34
C PHE A 255 -7.13 8.35 5.02
N GLN A 256 -6.34 8.25 3.95
CA GLN A 256 -5.59 7.02 3.66
C GLN A 256 -4.47 6.77 4.67
N GLN A 257 -3.87 7.84 5.21
CA GLN A 257 -2.79 7.76 6.20
C GLN A 257 -3.30 7.84 7.65
N ALA A 258 -4.53 8.27 7.83
CA ALA A 258 -5.18 8.44 9.12
C ALA A 258 -5.38 7.12 9.86
N SER A 259 -5.22 7.16 11.19
CA SER A 259 -5.64 6.06 12.05
C SER A 259 -7.17 5.88 12.04
N THR A 260 -7.64 4.70 12.47
CA THR A 260 -9.08 4.40 12.56
C THR A 260 -9.84 5.40 13.44
N GLY A 261 -9.20 5.95 14.48
CA GLY A 261 -9.80 6.96 15.35
C GLY A 261 -10.06 8.30 14.64
N VAL A 262 -9.11 8.76 13.83
CA VAL A 262 -9.24 9.99 13.02
C VAL A 262 -10.37 9.85 12.00
N LEU A 263 -10.45 8.69 11.33
CA LEU A 263 -11.52 8.39 10.37
C LEU A 263 -12.90 8.43 11.02
N MET A 264 -13.05 7.83 12.21
CA MET A 264 -14.32 7.83 12.93
C MET A 264 -14.74 9.22 13.38
N ALA A 265 -13.80 10.02 13.93
CA ALA A 265 -14.06 11.40 14.33
C ALA A 265 -14.51 12.27 13.14
N ALA A 266 -13.86 12.12 11.98
CA ALA A 266 -14.25 12.82 10.76
C ALA A 266 -15.67 12.43 10.30
N LEU A 267 -16.00 11.13 10.33
CA LEU A 267 -17.32 10.63 9.91
C LEU A 267 -18.48 11.14 10.79
N VAL A 268 -18.26 11.29 12.10
CA VAL A 268 -19.28 11.83 13.02
C VAL A 268 -19.23 13.35 13.14
N GLY A 269 -18.29 14.01 12.44
CA GLY A 269 -18.14 15.47 12.45
C GLY A 269 -17.63 16.02 13.78
N ASP A 270 -16.86 15.23 14.54
CA ASP A 270 -16.25 15.69 15.79
C ASP A 270 -15.14 16.70 15.47
N VAL A 271 -15.46 17.97 15.70
CA VAL A 271 -14.59 19.11 15.45
C VAL A 271 -13.64 19.41 16.59
N SER A 272 -13.84 18.82 17.78
CA SER A 272 -13.05 19.11 18.99
C SER A 272 -11.64 18.54 18.92
N SER A 273 -11.46 17.47 18.15
CA SER A 273 -10.20 16.78 17.90
C SER A 273 -9.44 17.27 16.65
N VAL A 274 -10.05 18.16 15.85
CA VAL A 274 -9.50 18.63 14.56
C VAL A 274 -8.15 19.32 14.71
N VAL A 275 -7.87 20.00 15.83
CA VAL A 275 -6.58 20.66 16.06
C VAL A 275 -5.45 19.65 16.27
N ALA A 276 -5.70 18.58 17.04
CA ALA A 276 -4.73 17.50 17.23
C ALA A 276 -4.46 16.74 15.91
N TYR A 277 -5.51 16.52 15.12
CA TYR A 277 -5.42 15.92 13.79
C TYR A 277 -4.87 16.86 12.72
N GLY A 278 -4.96 18.18 12.92
CA GLY A 278 -4.37 19.19 12.03
C GLY A 278 -2.86 19.16 12.07
N LEU A 279 -2.25 18.93 13.24
CA LEU A 279 -0.81 18.76 13.37
C LEU A 279 -0.32 17.46 12.73
N GLU A 280 -1.06 16.35 12.91
CA GLU A 280 -0.76 15.08 12.25
C GLU A 280 -0.97 15.17 10.74
N GLY A 281 -2.08 15.77 10.31
CA GLY A 281 -2.39 16.08 8.92
C GLY A 281 -1.37 17.00 8.27
N ALA A 282 -0.80 17.96 9.02
CA ALA A 282 0.26 18.83 8.52
C ALA A 282 1.59 18.09 8.35
N ARG A 283 1.98 17.23 9.30
CA ARG A 283 3.14 16.34 9.14
C ARG A 283 2.98 15.45 7.91
N THR A 284 1.80 14.83 7.79
CA THR A 284 1.41 14.06 6.62
C THR A 284 1.52 14.89 5.35
N LEU A 285 0.94 16.11 5.30
CA LEU A 285 0.93 16.98 4.11
C LEU A 285 2.33 17.35 3.63
N GLY A 286 3.29 17.54 4.54
CA GLY A 286 4.69 17.79 4.19
C GLY A 286 5.37 16.64 3.44
N ASP A 287 4.90 15.42 3.66
CA ASP A 287 5.40 14.18 3.05
C ASP A 287 4.38 13.53 2.08
N LEU A 288 3.23 14.18 1.86
CA LEU A 288 2.15 13.63 1.03
C LEU A 288 2.61 13.56 -0.42
N GLN A 289 2.63 12.34 -0.95
CA GLN A 289 2.77 12.10 -2.37
C GLN A 289 1.39 11.87 -2.96
N MET A 290 1.01 12.72 -3.92
CA MET A 290 -0.24 12.52 -4.63
C MET A 290 -0.16 11.28 -5.53
N SER A 291 -1.26 10.53 -5.58
CA SER A 291 -1.34 9.37 -6.48
C SER A 291 -1.25 9.82 -7.95
N ARG A 292 -0.70 8.97 -8.83
CA ARG A 292 -0.62 9.29 -10.27
C ARG A 292 -1.99 9.62 -10.88
N ALA A 293 -3.05 8.96 -10.39
CA ALA A 293 -4.42 9.21 -10.85
C ALA A 293 -4.91 10.61 -10.42
N ALA A 294 -4.63 11.00 -9.17
CA ALA A 294 -4.98 12.34 -8.66
C ALA A 294 -4.22 13.45 -9.40
N GLU A 295 -2.93 13.24 -9.68
CA GLU A 295 -2.12 14.18 -10.48
C GLU A 295 -2.65 14.31 -11.92
N ALA A 296 -2.99 13.19 -12.57
CA ALA A 296 -3.55 13.23 -13.92
C ALA A 296 -4.96 13.83 -13.98
N GLU A 297 -5.74 13.72 -12.91
CA GLU A 297 -7.05 14.38 -12.77
C GLU A 297 -6.87 15.89 -12.58
N ALA A 298 -5.99 16.30 -11.66
CA ALA A 298 -5.68 17.71 -11.42
C ALA A 298 -5.08 18.41 -12.65
N ASP A 299 -4.20 17.74 -13.41
CA ASP A 299 -3.67 18.23 -14.67
C ASP A 299 -4.77 18.52 -15.71
N ARG A 300 -5.65 17.53 -15.92
CA ARG A 300 -6.68 17.61 -16.96
C ARG A 300 -7.73 18.64 -16.63
N GLU A 301 -8.23 18.62 -15.40
CA GLU A 301 -9.25 19.56 -14.94
C GLU A 301 -8.65 20.95 -14.75
N GLY A 302 -7.38 21.08 -14.36
CA GLY A 302 -6.69 22.37 -14.23
C GLY A 302 -6.51 23.04 -15.60
N MET A 303 -6.16 22.27 -16.64
CA MET A 303 -6.16 22.75 -18.01
C MET A 303 -7.55 23.21 -18.47
N ARG A 304 -8.59 22.47 -18.10
CA ARG A 304 -9.99 22.83 -18.39
C ARG A 304 -10.38 24.12 -17.66
N LEU A 305 -9.98 24.27 -16.40
CA LEU A 305 -10.23 25.45 -15.58
C LEU A 305 -9.57 26.69 -16.17
N LEU A 306 -8.30 26.60 -16.61
CA LEU A 306 -7.60 27.68 -17.30
C LEU A 306 -8.35 28.12 -18.56
N GLN A 307 -8.77 27.16 -19.38
CA GLN A 307 -9.52 27.42 -20.62
C GLN A 307 -10.88 28.07 -20.34
N GLU A 308 -11.63 27.56 -19.36
CA GLU A 308 -12.92 28.13 -18.95
C GLU A 308 -12.77 29.56 -18.42
N ALA A 309 -11.68 29.82 -17.68
CA ALA A 309 -11.32 31.15 -17.19
C ALA A 309 -10.76 32.09 -18.28
N GLY A 310 -10.51 31.58 -19.50
CA GLY A 310 -9.92 32.35 -20.61
C GLY A 310 -8.45 32.71 -20.40
N ILE A 311 -7.74 31.95 -19.56
CA ILE A 311 -6.32 32.12 -19.22
C ILE A 311 -5.49 31.18 -20.11
N ASP A 312 -4.32 31.64 -20.56
CA ASP A 312 -3.44 30.84 -21.43
C ASP A 312 -2.92 29.57 -20.73
N PRO A 313 -3.34 28.36 -21.18
CA PRO A 313 -2.87 27.12 -20.60
C PRO A 313 -1.39 26.84 -20.90
N GLN A 314 -0.75 27.55 -21.83
CA GLN A 314 0.69 27.41 -22.09
C GLN A 314 1.55 27.77 -20.87
N GLY A 315 1.05 28.62 -19.96
CA GLY A 315 1.75 28.94 -18.71
C GLY A 315 2.01 27.69 -17.87
N MET A 316 1.01 26.80 -17.73
CA MET A 316 1.13 25.53 -16.99
C MET A 316 2.21 24.62 -17.61
N ILE A 317 2.15 24.43 -18.94
CA ILE A 317 3.11 23.60 -19.68
C ILE A 317 4.53 24.16 -19.52
N THR A 318 4.69 25.45 -19.75
CA THR A 318 6.00 26.14 -19.68
C THR A 318 6.62 25.98 -18.29
N PHE A 319 5.82 26.17 -17.24
CA PHE A 319 6.30 26.01 -15.88
C PHE A 319 6.69 24.56 -15.56
N PHE A 320 5.86 23.58 -15.92
CA PHE A 320 6.15 22.16 -15.66
C PHE A 320 7.41 21.70 -16.39
N GLU A 321 7.63 22.16 -17.61
CA GLU A 321 8.87 21.92 -18.32
C GLU A 321 10.09 22.55 -17.64
N LYS A 322 9.96 23.76 -17.07
CA LYS A 322 11.05 24.39 -16.30
C LYS A 322 11.42 23.55 -15.08
N LEU A 323 10.43 23.00 -14.38
CA LEU A 323 10.67 22.12 -13.24
C LEU A 323 11.37 20.82 -13.68
N SER A 324 10.87 20.17 -14.74
CA SER A 324 11.44 18.91 -15.26
C SER A 324 12.89 19.07 -15.75
N ARG A 325 13.24 20.17 -16.43
CA ARG A 325 14.63 20.43 -16.86
C ARG A 325 15.61 20.59 -15.69
N ARG A 326 15.13 21.03 -14.52
CA ARG A 326 15.96 21.27 -13.33
C ARG A 326 16.08 20.05 -12.41
N GLU A 327 15.15 19.08 -12.52
CA GLU A 327 15.21 17.79 -11.81
C GLU A 327 16.46 16.96 -12.17
N GLY A 328 16.99 17.11 -13.40
CA GLY A 328 18.21 16.45 -13.86
C GLY A 328 19.53 17.10 -13.39
N GLY A 329 19.45 18.21 -12.64
CA GLY A 329 20.62 18.88 -12.05
C GLY A 329 21.12 18.18 -10.78
N ARG A 330 22.44 18.17 -10.56
CA ARG A 330 23.08 17.52 -9.39
C ARG A 330 22.38 17.89 -8.07
N GLY A 331 22.14 16.86 -7.24
CA GLY A 331 21.32 16.91 -6.03
C GLY A 331 21.56 18.11 -5.12
N GLY A 332 20.48 18.85 -4.84
CA GLY A 332 20.49 20.06 -4.02
C GLY A 332 19.53 21.16 -4.49
N ASP A 333 18.88 21.05 -5.66
CA ASP A 333 18.00 22.10 -6.18
C ASP A 333 16.72 22.23 -5.30
N PRO A 334 16.38 23.44 -4.82
CA PRO A 334 15.11 23.75 -4.17
C PRO A 334 13.84 23.28 -4.91
N VAL A 335 13.92 23.05 -6.23
CA VAL A 335 12.84 22.47 -7.08
C VAL A 335 12.44 21.05 -6.67
N THR A 336 13.33 20.31 -5.99
CA THR A 336 13.08 18.92 -5.60
C THR A 336 11.86 18.78 -4.69
N ARG A 337 11.47 19.82 -3.93
CA ARG A 337 10.35 19.70 -2.98
C ARG A 337 8.99 19.62 -3.68
N TYR A 338 8.71 20.50 -4.64
CA TYR A 338 7.49 20.41 -5.46
C TYR A 338 7.40 19.06 -6.20
N LEU A 339 8.50 18.58 -6.77
CA LEU A 339 8.51 17.31 -7.51
C LEU A 339 8.39 16.07 -6.61
N ARG A 340 8.70 16.17 -5.31
CA ARG A 340 8.47 15.08 -4.35
C ARG A 340 6.98 14.91 -4.03
N THR A 341 6.23 16.00 -3.94
CA THR A 341 4.79 15.98 -3.66
C THR A 341 3.97 15.78 -4.93
N HIS A 342 4.44 16.34 -6.06
CA HIS A 342 3.86 16.25 -7.40
C HIS A 342 4.88 15.72 -8.43
N PRO A 343 5.13 14.40 -8.49
CA PRO A 343 6.04 13.83 -9.47
C PRO A 343 5.59 14.15 -10.90
N THR A 344 6.31 15.04 -11.58
CA THR A 344 6.06 15.37 -12.98
C THR A 344 6.73 14.32 -13.87
N THR A 345 6.10 13.96 -14.98
CA THR A 345 6.64 12.99 -15.93
C THR A 345 6.57 13.56 -17.35
N THR A 346 7.45 13.08 -18.23
CA THR A 346 7.38 13.41 -19.67
C THR A 346 6.00 13.10 -20.26
N GLU A 347 5.33 12.06 -19.74
CA GLU A 347 3.97 11.67 -20.12
C GLU A 347 2.90 12.71 -19.72
N ARG A 348 3.00 13.26 -18.50
CA ARG A 348 2.11 14.34 -18.04
C ARG A 348 2.25 15.58 -18.93
N ILE A 349 3.48 16.02 -19.18
CA ILE A 349 3.75 17.18 -20.07
C ILE A 349 3.22 16.92 -21.48
N ALA A 350 3.40 15.72 -22.03
CA ALA A 350 2.86 15.35 -23.34
C ALA A 350 1.32 15.41 -23.36
N THR A 351 0.67 14.96 -22.28
CA THR A 351 -0.79 15.03 -22.12
C THR A 351 -1.27 16.48 -22.08
N LEU A 352 -0.61 17.35 -21.29
CA LEU A 352 -0.95 18.77 -21.22
C LEU A 352 -0.82 19.46 -22.58
N ARG A 353 0.24 19.15 -23.35
CA ARG A 353 0.41 19.68 -24.72
C ARG A 353 -0.71 19.22 -25.66
N ALA A 354 -1.13 17.97 -25.57
CA ALA A 354 -2.23 17.45 -26.37
C ALA A 354 -3.56 18.15 -26.03
N LEU A 355 -3.83 18.40 -24.74
CA LEU A 355 -5.00 19.15 -24.29
C LEU A 355 -4.98 20.61 -24.75
N ALA A 356 -3.82 21.28 -24.65
CA ALA A 356 -3.67 22.66 -25.11
C ALA A 356 -3.84 22.82 -26.63
N ALA A 357 -3.38 21.85 -27.42
CA ALA A 357 -3.50 21.89 -28.88
C ALA A 357 -4.96 21.84 -29.35
N ALA A 358 -5.85 21.24 -28.57
CA ALA A 358 -7.28 21.18 -28.84
C ALA A 358 -8.06 22.40 -28.30
N ALA A 359 -7.42 23.27 -27.53
CA ALA A 359 -8.08 24.38 -26.84
C ALA A 359 -8.27 25.61 -27.75
N PRO A 360 -9.31 26.42 -27.52
CA PRO A 360 -9.42 27.75 -28.11
C PRO A 360 -8.21 28.62 -27.75
N LYS A 361 -7.88 29.59 -28.60
CA LYS A 361 -6.83 30.55 -28.29
C LYS A 361 -7.21 31.36 -27.03
N PRO A 362 -6.25 31.65 -26.14
CA PRO A 362 -6.51 32.42 -24.94
C PRO A 362 -7.03 33.81 -25.28
N GLU A 363 -8.06 34.23 -24.56
CA GLU A 363 -8.73 35.51 -24.79
C GLU A 363 -8.12 36.64 -23.97
N ARG A 364 -7.37 36.32 -22.89
CA ARG A 364 -6.91 37.32 -21.92
C ARG A 364 -5.53 36.99 -21.35
N ARG A 365 -4.65 38.02 -21.32
CA ARG A 365 -3.43 38.03 -20.50
C ARG A 365 -3.79 38.40 -19.06
N LEU A 366 -3.27 37.69 -18.09
CA LEU A 366 -3.43 38.02 -16.68
C LEU A 366 -2.50 39.16 -16.30
N LEU A 367 -3.03 40.13 -15.56
CA LEU A 367 -2.28 41.28 -15.03
C LEU A 367 -1.42 41.99 -16.11
N PRO A 368 -1.99 42.38 -17.27
CA PRO A 368 -1.22 42.87 -18.42
C PRO A 368 -0.50 44.20 -18.16
N ASP A 369 -0.99 45.00 -17.21
CA ASP A 369 -0.46 46.31 -16.86
C ASP A 369 0.47 46.29 -15.63
N ASP A 370 0.65 45.12 -15.01
CA ASP A 370 1.49 44.95 -13.84
C ASP A 370 2.88 44.43 -14.23
N ASP A 371 3.94 44.94 -13.57
CA ASP A 371 5.27 44.34 -13.67
C ASP A 371 5.31 43.06 -12.84
N TRP A 372 5.50 41.90 -13.49
CA TRP A 372 5.58 40.62 -12.80
C TRP A 372 6.74 40.56 -11.79
N ASN A 373 7.83 41.27 -12.02
CA ASN A 373 8.92 41.33 -11.06
C ASN A 373 8.54 42.11 -9.80
N ASP A 374 7.67 43.13 -9.92
CA ASP A 374 7.10 43.80 -8.77
C ASP A 374 6.22 42.84 -7.96
N VAL A 375 5.33 42.10 -8.62
CA VAL A 375 4.46 41.11 -7.94
C VAL A 375 5.28 40.06 -7.19
N LYS A 376 6.39 39.58 -7.78
CA LYS A 376 7.30 38.62 -7.12
C LYS A 376 7.98 39.17 -5.87
N SER A 377 8.04 40.49 -5.69
CA SER A 377 8.65 41.14 -4.52
C SER A 377 7.75 41.17 -3.26
N LEU A 378 6.57 40.53 -3.32
CA LEU A 378 5.55 40.47 -2.25
C LEU A 378 6.11 40.20 -0.85
N CYS A 379 7.14 39.38 -0.72
CA CYS A 379 7.68 38.95 0.56
C CYS A 379 8.86 39.76 1.10
N GLY A 380 9.33 40.78 0.38
CA GLY A 380 10.56 41.50 0.74
C GLY A 380 11.78 40.58 0.90
N GLU A 381 12.72 40.94 1.78
CA GLU A 381 13.90 40.12 2.07
C GLU A 381 13.55 38.84 2.85
N LEU A 382 14.40 37.81 2.76
CA LEU A 382 14.24 36.61 3.60
C LEU A 382 14.48 36.97 5.06
N PRO A 383 13.67 36.46 6.01
CA PRO A 383 14.01 36.56 7.42
C PRO A 383 15.36 35.87 7.67
N ALA A 384 16.16 36.45 8.58
CA ALA A 384 17.42 35.88 8.98
C ALA A 384 17.21 34.43 9.47
N PRO A 385 18.11 33.48 9.15
CA PRO A 385 17.97 32.10 9.60
C PRO A 385 17.91 32.06 11.13
N SER A 386 16.92 31.35 11.68
CA SER A 386 16.80 31.16 13.14
C SER A 386 18.09 30.56 13.70
N PRO A 387 18.62 31.07 14.83
CA PRO A 387 19.69 30.37 15.53
C PRO A 387 19.20 28.96 15.88
N ARG A 388 20.02 27.95 15.55
CA ARG A 388 19.72 26.54 15.76
C ARG A 388 19.75 26.15 17.22
#